data_AF-A0A1H6S7B6-F1
#
_entry.id   AF-A0A1H6S7B6-F1
#
_cell.length_a   1.000
_cell.length_b   1.000
_cell.length_c   1.000
_cell.angle_alpha   90.00
_cell.angle_beta   90.00
_cell.angle_gamma   90.00
#
_symmetry.space_group_name_H-M   'P 1'
#
loop_
_entity.id
_entity.type
_entity.pdbx_description
1 polymer ?
#
loop_
_entity_poly.entity_id
_entity_poly.type
_entity_poly.pdbx_seq_one_letter_code
_entity_poly.pdbx_strand_id
1 'polypeptide(L)' 'EYKDYYDKKYNEVPKAQHKRALVLTARKFVRLVFALLSNHQLYIARSEAIES' A
#
# COMPACT_ATOMS: atom_id res chain seq x y z
N GLU A 1 -3.47 5.70 5.21
CA GLU A 1 -3.66 4.57 4.28
C GLU A 1 -2.68 3.41 4.47
N TYR A 2 -1.37 3.57 4.25
CA TYR A 2 -0.41 2.46 4.40
C TYR A 2 -0.17 2.05 5.85
N LYS A 3 -0.14 3.02 6.78
CA LYS A 3 -0.05 2.76 8.22
C LYS A 3 -1.27 1.98 8.71
N ASP A 4 -2.48 2.43 8.39
CA ASP A 4 -3.72 1.75 8.76
C ASP A 4 -3.79 0.33 8.19
N TYR A 5 -3.30 0.14 6.95
CA TYR A 5 -3.18 -1.18 6.35
C TYR A 5 -2.16 -2.07 7.09
N TYR A 6 -1.00 -1.53 7.45
CA TYR A 6 0.01 -2.23 8.25
C TYR A 6 -0.59 -2.67 9.60
N ASP A 7 -1.19 -1.73 10.34
CA ASP A 7 -1.76 -1.98 11.66
C ASP A 7 -2.88 -3.02 11.58
N LYS A 8 -3.71 -2.97 10.54
CA LYS A 8 -4.69 -4.03 10.27
C LYS A 8 -4.02 -5.38 10.04
N LYS A 9 -3.00 -5.47 9.17
CA LYS A 9 -2.30 -6.73 8.87
C LYS A 9 -1.47 -7.27 10.03
N TYR A 10 -1.05 -6.39 10.93
CA TYR A 10 -0.36 -6.71 12.15
C TYR A 10 -1.29 -7.45 13.12
N ASN A 11 -2.48 -6.88 13.38
CA ASN A 11 -3.45 -7.44 14.32
C ASN A 11 -4.18 -8.70 13.80
N GLU A 12 -4.04 -9.05 12.52
CA GLU A 12 -4.68 -10.24 11.92
C GLU A 12 -4.07 -11.58 12.38
N VAL A 13 -2.80 -11.61 12.77
CA VAL A 13 -2.09 -12.88 13.02
C VAL A 13 -1.22 -12.78 14.26
N PRO A 14 -1.25 -13.76 15.19
CA PRO A 14 -0.47 -13.68 16.43
C PRO A 14 1.03 -13.99 16.26
N LYS A 15 1.43 -14.72 15.21
CA LYS A 15 2.82 -15.14 14.96
C LYS A 15 3.40 -14.46 13.72
N ALA A 16 4.64 -13.97 13.83
CA ALA A 16 5.36 -13.27 12.75
C ALA A 16 4.62 -12.05 12.18
N GLN A 17 3.75 -11.42 12.99
CA GLN A 17 2.93 -10.26 12.64
C GLN A 17 3.70 -9.13 11.97
N HIS A 18 4.82 -8.69 12.55
CA HIS A 18 5.62 -7.59 11.99
C HIS A 18 6.13 -7.91 10.58
N LYS A 19 6.74 -9.09 10.39
CA LYS A 19 7.29 -9.49 9.09
C LYS A 19 6.18 -9.62 8.04
N ARG A 20 5.07 -10.26 8.39
CA ARG A 20 3.92 -10.42 7.49
C ARG A 20 3.30 -9.07 7.12
N ALA A 21 3.01 -8.22 8.10
CA ALA A 21 2.42 -6.90 7.88
C ALA A 21 3.31 -6.03 7.00
N LEU A 22 4.62 -6.04 7.23
CA LEU A 22 5.59 -5.29 6.45
C LEU A 22 5.65 -5.78 4.99
N VAL A 23 5.76 -7.09 4.77
CA VAL A 23 5.78 -7.69 3.42
C VAL A 23 4.49 -7.40 2.66
N LEU A 24 3.33 -7.53 3.30
CA LEU A 24 2.04 -7.25 2.65
C LEU A 24 1.88 -5.77 2.31
N THR A 25 2.37 -4.87 3.16
CA THR A 25 2.34 -3.43 2.94
C THR A 25 3.27 -3.04 1.79
N ALA A 26 4.49 -3.58 1.76
CA ALA A 26 5.43 -3.39 0.65
C ALA A 26 4.87 -3.93 -0.67
N ARG A 27 4.26 -5.12 -0.67
CA ARG A 27 3.61 -5.70 -1.86
C ARG A 27 2.47 -4.82 -2.37
N LYS A 28 1.67 -4.22 -1.47
CA LYS A 28 0.62 -3.26 -1.85
C LYS A 28 1.22 -2.07 -2.59
N PHE A 29 2.31 -1.52 -2.09
CA PHE A 29 3.03 -0.40 -2.72
C PHE A 29 3.65 -0.78 -4.07
N VAL A 30 4.39 -1.89 -4.14
CA VAL A 30 5.02 -2.35 -5.39
C VAL A 30 4.00 -2.57 -6.49
N ARG A 31 2.82 -3.10 -6.17
CA ARG A 31 1.72 -3.26 -7.14
C ARG A 31 1.26 -1.92 -7.73
N LEU A 32 1.18 -0.88 -6.92
CA LEU A 32 0.84 0.47 -7.38
C LEU A 32 1.91 1.00 -8.33
N VAL A 33 3.18 0.96 -7.91
CA VAL A 33 4.30 1.42 -8.75
C VAL A 33 4.33 0.67 -10.08
N PHE A 34 4.16 -0.65 -10.05
CA PHE A 34 4.11 -1.47 -11.25
C PHE A 34 2.97 -1.05 -12.18
N ALA A 35 1.74 -0.89 -11.67
CA ALA A 35 0.60 -0.47 -12.48
C ALA A 35 0.81 0.91 -13.12
N LEU A 36 1.36 1.87 -12.37
CA LEU A 36 1.65 3.21 -12.88
C LEU A 36 2.69 3.20 -13.99
N LEU A 37 3.78 2.44 -13.79
CA LEU A 37 4.83 2.30 -14.79
C LEU A 37 4.31 1.58 -16.05
N SER A 38 3.53 0.52 -15.88
CA SER A 38 2.91 -0.19 -17.01
C SER A 38 1.96 0.69 -17.83
N ASN A 39 1.31 1.66 -17.18
CA ASN A 39 0.36 2.56 -17.83
C ASN A 39 1.00 3.89 -18.28
N HIS A 40 2.30 4.11 -18.05
CA HIS A 40 2.98 5.40 -18.26
C HIS A 40 2.28 6.58 -17.56
N GLN A 41 1.72 6.34 -16.38
CA GLN A 41 0.94 7.32 -15.62
C GLN A 41 1.72 7.84 -14.41
N LEU A 42 1.57 9.13 -14.13
CA LEU A 42 2.04 9.72 -12.87
C LEU A 42 1.10 9.33 -11.73
N TYR A 43 1.68 9.16 -10.54
CA TYR A 43 0.87 8.97 -9.34
C TYR A 43 0.09 10.25 -9.03
N ILE A 44 -1.23 10.14 -8.92
CA ILE A 44 -2.10 11.22 -8.44
C ILE A 44 -2.64 10.78 -7.08
N ALA A 45 -2.31 11.54 -6.04
CA ALA A 45 -2.85 11.26 -4.71
C ALA A 45 -4.35 11.52 -4.71
N ARG A 46 -5.12 10.71 -3.97
CA ARG A 46 -6.59 10.88 -3.87
C ARG A 46 -6.98 12.29 -3.39
N SER A 47 -6.15 12.93 -2.56
CA SER A 47 -6.37 14.31 -2.12
C SER A 47 -6.36 15.32 -3.27
N GLU A 48 -5.51 15.11 -4.28
CA GLU A 48 -5.35 16.03 -5.42
C GLU A 48 -6.39 15.76 -6.52
N ALA A 49 -6.87 14.51 -6.64
CA ALA A 49 -7.87 14.12 -7.62
C ALA A 49 -9.30 14.63 -7.33
N ILE A 50 -9.58 15.07 -6.09
CA ILE A 50 -10.91 15.60 -5.69
C ILE A 50 -10.99 17.11 -5.95
N GLU A 51 -9.84 17.78 -6.09
CA GLU A 51 -9.73 19.22 -6.33
C GLU A 51 -9.60 19.60 -7.82
N SER A 52 -9.51 18.60 -8.71
CA SER A 52 -9.40 18.76 -10.17
C SER A 52 -10.73 18.48 -10.88
#